data_AF-A0A847SZ86-F1
#
_entry.id   AF-A0A847SZ86-F1
#
_cell.length_a   1.000
_cell.length_b   1.000
_cell.length_c   1.000
_cell.angle_alpha   90.00
_cell.angle_beta   90.00
_cell.angle_gamma   90.00
#
_symmetry.space_group_name_H-M   'P 1'
#
loop_
_entity.id
_entity.type
_entity.pdbx_description
1 polymer ?
#
loop_
_entity_poly.entity_id
_entity_poly.type
_entity_poly.pdbx_seq_one_letter_code
_entity_poly.pdbx_strand_id
1 'polypeptide(L)'
;MDKRTVLRGGITRGEFDSMRDDLRQLFSDHPRAEITILLLDEEGHRIEDLTSARRYGLVIYEDDILIHEELGDVFEGVLRRSGQ
;
A
#
# COMPACT_ATOMS: atom_id res chain seq x y z
N MET A 1 -26.16 -22.34 -1.70
CA MET A 1 -24.90 -22.04 -2.42
C MET A 1 -24.83 -20.53 -2.58
N ASP A 2 -24.14 -19.86 -1.67
CA ASP A 2 -23.98 -18.41 -1.73
C ASP A 2 -22.79 -18.09 -2.64
N LYS A 3 -23.09 -17.48 -3.79
CA LYS A 3 -22.09 -17.09 -4.80
C LYS A 3 -21.42 -15.81 -4.31
N ARG A 4 -20.46 -15.95 -3.39
CA ARG A 4 -19.50 -14.87 -3.11
C ARG A 4 -18.65 -14.69 -4.36
N THR A 5 -19.07 -13.76 -5.21
CA THR A 5 -18.27 -13.24 -6.31
C THR A 5 -16.96 -12.74 -5.70
N VAL A 6 -15.92 -13.55 -5.83
CA VAL A 6 -14.55 -13.14 -5.53
C VAL A 6 -14.26 -12.01 -6.52
N LEU A 7 -14.25 -10.77 -6.02
CA LEU A 7 -13.85 -9.61 -6.83
C LEU A 7 -12.38 -9.83 -7.18
N ARG A 8 -12.11 -10.20 -8.43
CA ARG A 8 -10.75 -10.21 -8.97
C ARG A 8 -10.18 -8.79 -8.81
N GLY A 9 -9.18 -8.65 -7.96
CA GLY A 9 -8.43 -7.40 -7.78
C GLY A 9 -9.02 -6.37 -6.80
N GLY A 10 -9.93 -6.75 -5.90
CA GLY A 10 -10.51 -5.83 -4.92
C GLY A 10 -10.14 -6.16 -3.47
N ILE A 11 -9.79 -5.14 -2.67
CA ILE A 11 -9.79 -5.24 -1.21
C ILE A 11 -11.20 -5.55 -0.72
N THR A 12 -11.33 -6.46 0.24
CA THR A 12 -12.62 -6.70 0.90
C THR A 12 -13.04 -5.46 1.68
N ARG A 13 -14.34 -5.32 1.95
CA ARG A 13 -14.86 -4.20 2.74
C ARG A 13 -14.21 -4.11 4.13
N GLY A 14 -13.94 -5.26 4.77
CA GLY A 14 -13.29 -5.31 6.07
C GLY A 14 -11.84 -4.82 6.02
N GLU A 15 -11.09 -5.25 4.99
CA GLU A 15 -9.72 -4.76 4.76
C GLU A 15 -9.69 -3.26 4.46
N PHE A 16 -10.67 -2.76 3.70
CA PHE A 16 -10.82 -1.32 3.46
C PHE A 16 -11.14 -0.53 4.73
N ASP A 17 -12.08 -1.02 5.54
CA ASP A 17 -12.46 -0.34 6.79
C ASP A 17 -11.28 -0.31 7.78
N SER A 18 -10.52 -1.41 7.89
CA SER A 18 -9.30 -1.45 8.71
C SER A 18 -8.24 -0.47 8.21
N MET A 19 -7.93 -0.49 6.90
CA MET A 19 -6.97 0.43 6.31
C MET A 19 -7.37 1.90 6.50
N ARG A 20 -8.67 2.20 6.35
CA ARG A 20 -9.18 3.55 6.59
C ARG A 20 -8.97 3.98 8.04
N ASP A 21 -9.24 3.09 8.99
CA ASP A 21 -9.11 3.42 10.41
C ASP A 21 -7.63 3.58 10.80
N ASP A 22 -6.73 2.76 10.25
CA ASP A 22 -5.28 2.90 10.40
C ASP A 22 -4.78 4.24 9.83
N LEU A 23 -5.24 4.61 8.63
CA LEU A 23 -4.91 5.91 8.01
C LEU A 23 -5.47 7.08 8.84
N ARG A 24 -6.69 6.96 9.38
CA ARG A 24 -7.26 8.00 10.24
C ARG A 24 -6.45 8.20 11.52
N GLN A 25 -6.00 7.12 12.14
CA GLN A 25 -5.16 7.20 13.33
C GLN A 25 -3.82 7.84 12.99
N LEU A 26 -3.18 7.41 11.90
CA LEU A 26 -1.93 7.98 11.42
C LEU A 26 -2.03 9.51 11.20
N PHE A 27 -3.06 9.99 10.49
CA PHE A 27 -3.23 11.43 10.25
C PHE A 27 -3.64 12.21 11.51
N SER A 28 -4.22 11.54 12.52
CA SER A 28 -4.50 12.15 13.81
C SER A 28 -3.22 12.34 14.63
N ASP A 29 -2.33 11.35 14.63
CA ASP A 29 -1.09 11.38 15.42
C ASP A 29 0.01 12.20 14.72
N HIS A 30 0.02 12.17 13.39
CA HIS A 30 0.99 12.85 12.53
C HIS A 30 0.28 13.74 11.50
N PRO A 31 -0.23 14.92 11.93
CA PRO A 31 -1.02 15.79 11.06
C PRO A 31 -0.22 16.37 9.88
N ARG A 32 1.11 16.30 9.92
CA ARG A 32 2.00 16.73 8.82
C ARG A 32 2.61 15.55 8.06
N ALA A 33 2.09 14.35 8.25
CA ALA A 33 2.58 13.16 7.57
C ALA A 33 2.42 13.27 6.03
N GLU A 34 3.52 13.07 5.32
CA GLU A 34 3.58 12.91 3.88
C GLU A 34 3.74 11.43 3.54
N ILE A 35 2.78 10.88 2.80
CA ILE A 35 2.78 9.48 2.37
C ILE A 35 3.28 9.41 0.93
N THR A 36 4.31 8.61 0.68
CA THR A 36 4.81 8.32 -0.66
C THR A 36 4.75 6.81 -0.93
N ILE A 37 4.16 6.45 -2.06
CA ILE A 37 4.20 5.08 -2.60
C ILE A 37 5.13 5.08 -3.80
N LEU A 38 6.15 4.23 -3.76
CA LEU A 38 7.10 3.99 -4.83
C LEU A 38 6.74 2.69 -5.52
N LEU A 39 6.64 2.71 -6.85
CA LEU A 39 6.52 1.50 -7.66
C LEU A 39 7.89 1.08 -8.14
N LEU A 40 8.23 -0.19 -7.96
CA LEU A 40 9.56 -0.72 -8.17
C LEU A 40 9.52 -1.94 -9.10
N ASP A 41 10.52 -2.07 -9.97
CA ASP A 41 10.78 -3.30 -10.71
C ASP A 41 11.44 -4.39 -9.82
N GLU A 42 11.81 -5.53 -10.41
CA GLU A 42 12.45 -6.65 -9.68
C GLU A 42 13.84 -6.29 -9.16
N GLU A 43 14.51 -5.34 -9.81
CA GLU A 43 15.86 -4.87 -9.49
C GLU A 43 15.83 -3.73 -8.45
N GLY A 44 14.65 -3.17 -8.15
CA GLY A 44 14.44 -2.09 -7.20
C GLY A 44 14.49 -0.69 -7.82
N HIS A 45 14.45 -0.56 -9.14
CA HIS A 45 14.37 0.74 -9.81
C HIS A 45 12.94 1.27 -9.79
N ARG A 46 12.82 2.60 -9.63
CA ARG A 46 11.53 3.28 -9.69
C ARG A 46 10.96 3.23 -11.09
N ILE A 47 9.67 2.92 -11.17
CA ILE A 47 8.90 2.96 -12.40
C ILE A 47 7.60 3.73 -12.17
N GLU A 48 6.96 4.15 -13.25
CA GLU A 48 5.71 4.93 -13.18
C GLU A 48 4.46 4.09 -13.44
N ASP A 49 4.61 2.96 -14.14
CA ASP A 49 3.51 2.09 -14.51
C ASP A 49 3.30 0.97 -13.48
N LEU A 50 2.12 0.99 -12.83
CA LEU A 50 1.69 -0.01 -11.86
C LEU A 50 1.61 -1.42 -12.46
N THR A 51 1.28 -1.55 -13.74
CA THR A 51 1.14 -2.89 -14.36
C THR A 51 2.49 -3.57 -14.60
N SER A 52 3.54 -2.76 -14.71
CA SER A 52 4.93 -3.21 -14.84
C SER A 52 5.62 -3.37 -13.48
N ALA A 53 4.99 -2.92 -12.40
CA ALA A 53 5.58 -2.97 -11.06
C ALA A 53 5.56 -4.39 -10.52
N ARG A 54 6.63 -4.72 -9.81
CA ARG A 54 6.80 -6.02 -9.15
C ARG A 54 6.85 -5.87 -7.64
N ARG A 55 7.25 -4.70 -7.16
CA ARG A 55 7.31 -4.36 -5.75
C ARG A 55 6.80 -2.94 -5.52
N TYR A 56 6.41 -2.64 -4.29
CA TYR A 56 6.18 -1.27 -3.86
C TYR A 56 6.95 -0.97 -2.59
N GLY A 57 7.27 0.31 -2.41
CA GLY A 57 7.68 0.87 -1.14
C GLY A 57 6.63 1.86 -0.65
N LEU A 58 6.25 1.77 0.61
CA LEU A 58 5.43 2.77 1.29
C LEU A 58 6.32 3.46 2.32
N VAL A 59 6.52 4.76 2.17
CA VAL A 59 7.26 5.57 3.13
C VAL A 59 6.39 6.71 3.62
N ILE A 60 6.47 6.98 4.91
CA ILE A 60 5.74 8.05 5.58
C ILE A 60 6.75 8.90 6.32
N TYR A 61 6.76 10.19 5.99
CA TYR A 61 7.61 11.18 6.62
C TYR A 61 6.77 12.17 7.39
N GLU A 62 7.28 12.68 8.51
CA GLU A 62 6.77 13.89 9.13
C GLU A 62 7.98 14.79 9.42
N ASP A 63 8.00 16.00 8.86
CA ASP A 63 9.05 16.98 9.12
C ASP A 63 10.46 16.50 8.77
N ASP A 64 10.58 15.88 7.61
CA ASP A 64 11.79 15.22 7.10
C ASP A 64 12.24 14.00 7.94
N ILE A 65 11.44 13.56 8.93
CA ILE A 65 11.71 12.37 9.74
C ILE A 65 10.92 11.19 9.18
N LEU A 66 11.61 10.09 8.86
CA LEU A 66 10.97 8.83 8.46
C LEU A 66 10.28 8.21 9.69
N ILE A 67 8.94 8.12 9.64
CA ILE A 67 8.14 7.54 10.72
C ILE A 67 7.66 6.12 10.41
N HIS A 68 7.53 5.77 9.13
CA HIS A 68 7.15 4.44 8.68
C HIS A 68 7.78 4.10 7.34
N GLU A 69 8.26 2.86 7.21
CA GLU A 69 8.71 2.29 5.96
C GLU A 69 8.21 0.85 5.84
N GLU A 70 7.70 0.51 4.65
CA GLU A 70 7.25 -0.81 4.30
C GLU A 70 7.65 -1.14 2.86
N LEU A 71 7.97 -2.41 2.64
CA LEU A 71 8.13 -2.99 1.31
C LEU A 71 7.09 -4.09 1.11
N GLY A 72 6.52 -4.13 -0.10
CA GLY A 72 5.60 -5.17 -0.50
C GLY A 72 5.78 -5.58 -1.97
N ASP A 73 4.93 -6.51 -2.39
CA ASP A 73 4.89 -7.06 -3.73
C ASP A 73 3.76 -6.41 -4.55
N VAL A 74 3.90 -6.39 -5.86
CA VAL A 74 2.83 -6.01 -6.79
C VAL A 74 2.48 -7.22 -7.65
N PHE A 75 1.23 -7.65 -7.58
CA PHE A 75 0.72 -8.78 -8.34
C PHE A 75 -0.51 -8.36 -9.14
N GLU A 76 -0.45 -8.48 -10.46
CA GLU A 76 -1.55 -8.10 -11.38
C GLU A 76 -2.08 -6.66 -11.14
N GLY A 77 -1.18 -5.73 -10.81
CA GLY A 77 -1.53 -4.33 -10.52
C GLY A 77 -2.11 -4.09 -9.12
N VAL A 78 -2.02 -5.07 -8.22
CA VAL A 78 -2.46 -4.96 -6.82
C VAL A 78 -1.25 -4.94 -5.89
N LEU A 79 -1.20 -3.94 -5.01
CA LEU A 79 -0.19 -3.85 -3.94
C LEU A 79 -0.53 -4.88 -2.85
N ARG A 80 0.40 -5.80 -2.56
CA ARG A 80 0.28 -6.83 -1.53
C ARG A 80 1.44 -6.74 -0.55
N ARG A 81 1.14 -6.62 0.74
CA ARG A 81 2.15 -6.60 1.80
C ARG A 81 2.93 -7.91 1.80
N SER A 82 4.27 -7.86 1.76
CA SER A 82 5.10 -9.06 1.81
C SER A 82 5.02 -9.66 3.22
N GLY A 83 4.37 -10.82 3.37
CA GLY A 83 4.30 -11.53 4.66
C GLY A 83 2.91 -12.02 5.12
N GLN A 84 1.85 -11.89 4.31
CA GLN A 84 0.55 -12.55 4.51
C GLN A 84 0.10 -13.30 3.26
#